data_AF-A0A7S1XDV7-F1
#
_entry.id   AF-A0A7S1XDV7-F1
#
_cell.length_a   1.000
_cell.length_b   1.000
_cell.length_c   1.000
_cell.angle_alpha   90.00
_cell.angle_beta   90.00
_cell.angle_gamma   90.00
#
_symmetry.space_group_name_H-M   'P 1'
#
loop_
_entity.id
_entity.type
_entity.pdbx_description
1 polymer ?
#
loop_
_entity_poly.entity_id
_entity_poly.type
_entity_poly.pdbx_seq_one_letter_code
_entity_poly.pdbx_strand_id
1 'polypeptide(L)'
;LSAHFGLPWMCAATVQSLNHVRALSTTRSVTGNDGTKKEQITVVETRLTGFLIHLSIGVSLLLLPVIKLIPMAVISGLFLYLGRNIMTGNEFLRRIRLFFVDPELYPEGSPMTKIRSGKVHLFTLVQLLCLGLLWTLKVNKRTSLFFPSVIGTLMVIRSYILPSFFAEKELAVLDSDIESEAIEEINGDQLMARDNGL
;
A
#
# COMPACT_ATOMS: atom_id res chain seq x y z
N LEU A 1 -30.88 0.44 -11.02
CA LEU A 1 -31.27 -0.95 -11.34
C LEU A 1 -31.34 -1.82 -10.08
N SER A 2 -30.25 -2.03 -9.32
CA SER A 2 -30.23 -2.88 -8.10
C SER A 2 -31.32 -2.57 -7.06
N ALA A 3 -31.57 -1.28 -6.77
CA ALA A 3 -32.62 -0.86 -5.83
C ALA A 3 -34.04 -1.25 -6.26
N HIS A 4 -34.30 -1.40 -7.57
CA HIS A 4 -35.62 -1.80 -8.07
C HIS A 4 -35.85 -3.31 -7.91
N PHE A 5 -34.78 -4.11 -7.91
CA PHE A 5 -34.82 -5.55 -7.73
C PHE A 5 -34.55 -5.98 -6.26
N GLY A 6 -34.47 -5.04 -5.32
CA GLY A 6 -34.18 -5.32 -3.91
C GLY A 6 -32.78 -5.85 -3.63
N LEU A 7 -31.84 -5.70 -4.57
CA LEU A 7 -30.46 -6.17 -4.42
C LEU A 7 -29.65 -5.17 -3.57
N PRO A 8 -28.71 -5.65 -2.73
CA PRO A 8 -27.86 -4.78 -1.94
C PRO A 8 -27.02 -3.87 -2.83
N TRP A 9 -26.72 -2.67 -2.32
CA TRP A 9 -25.81 -1.75 -3.01
C TRP A 9 -24.39 -2.35 -3.04
N MET A 10 -23.81 -2.45 -4.24
CA MET A 10 -22.43 -2.94 -4.39
C MET A 10 -21.46 -1.76 -4.33
N CYS A 11 -20.51 -1.83 -3.39
CA CYS A 11 -19.38 -0.91 -3.31
C CYS A 11 -18.11 -1.61 -3.80
N ALA A 12 -17.15 -0.83 -4.32
CA ALA A 12 -15.84 -1.36 -4.68
C ALA A 12 -15.11 -1.89 -3.43
N ALA A 13 -14.50 -3.06 -3.55
CA ALA A 13 -13.78 -3.73 -2.46
C ALA A 13 -12.27 -3.57 -2.65
N THR A 14 -11.66 -2.60 -1.96
CA THR A 14 -10.24 -2.25 -2.12
C THR A 14 -9.29 -3.44 -1.97
N VAL A 15 -9.47 -4.28 -0.94
CA VAL A 15 -8.66 -5.48 -0.68
C VAL A 15 -8.74 -6.46 -1.85
N GLN A 16 -9.95 -6.70 -2.36
CA GLN A 16 -10.16 -7.61 -3.49
C GLN A 16 -9.57 -7.05 -4.78
N SER A 17 -9.76 -5.75 -5.04
CA SER A 17 -9.19 -5.05 -6.20
C SER A 17 -7.66 -5.11 -6.19
N LEU A 18 -7.02 -4.84 -5.05
CA LEU A 18 -5.56 -4.91 -4.92
C LEU A 18 -5.02 -6.33 -5.13
N ASN A 19 -5.68 -7.35 -4.58
CA ASN A 19 -5.28 -8.74 -4.82
C ASN A 19 -5.44 -9.15 -6.28
N HIS A 20 -6.50 -8.70 -6.96
CA HIS A 20 -6.70 -8.95 -8.38
C HIS A 20 -5.60 -8.30 -9.24
N VAL A 21 -5.25 -7.03 -8.96
CA VAL A 21 -4.15 -6.34 -9.66
C VAL A 21 -2.82 -7.04 -9.41
N ARG A 22 -2.56 -7.48 -8.17
CA ARG A 22 -1.33 -8.21 -7.84
C ARG A 22 -1.25 -9.59 -8.48
N ALA A 23 -2.37 -10.28 -8.66
CA ALA A 23 -2.43 -11.54 -9.40
C ALA A 23 -2.15 -11.36 -10.90
N LEU A 24 -2.34 -10.16 -11.44
CA LEU A 24 -2.05 -9.78 -12.83
C LEU A 24 -0.69 -9.10 -12.99
N SER A 25 0.05 -8.94 -11.90
CA SER A 25 1.32 -8.25 -11.85
C SER A 25 2.46 -9.26 -12.02
N THR A 26 3.31 -9.04 -13.02
CA THR A 26 4.53 -9.82 -13.22
C THR A 26 5.73 -8.97 -12.86
N THR A 27 6.47 -9.38 -11.83
CA THR A 27 7.77 -8.77 -11.50
C THR A 27 8.84 -9.41 -12.36
N ARG A 28 9.46 -8.62 -13.23
CA ARG A 28 10.62 -9.05 -14.02
C ARG A 28 11.85 -8.35 -13.49
N SER A 29 12.79 -9.11 -12.94
CA SER A 29 14.13 -8.59 -12.65
C SER A 29 14.87 -8.41 -13.97
N VAL A 30 14.90 -7.19 -14.47
CA VAL A 30 15.71 -6.83 -15.65
C VAL A 30 17.08 -6.45 -15.14
N THR A 31 18.09 -7.26 -15.47
CA THR A 31 19.49 -6.87 -15.28
C THR A 31 19.84 -5.87 -16.38
N GLY A 32 20.16 -4.63 -16.00
CA GLY A 32 20.68 -3.64 -16.95
C GLY A 32 22.02 -4.08 -17.55
N ASN A 33 22.44 -3.45 -18.65
CA ASN A 33 23.78 -3.66 -19.24
C ASN A 33 24.93 -3.34 -18.26
N ASP A 34 24.58 -2.70 -17.17
CA ASP A 34 25.35 -2.13 -16.07
C ASP A 34 25.29 -3.02 -14.80
N GLY A 35 24.80 -4.26 -14.91
CA GLY A 35 24.83 -5.26 -13.83
C GLY A 35 23.82 -5.03 -12.69
N THR A 36 23.02 -3.97 -12.77
CA THR A 36 22.01 -3.61 -11.76
C THR A 36 20.73 -4.43 -11.95
N LYS A 37 20.21 -5.05 -10.87
CA LYS A 37 18.91 -5.75 -10.88
C LYS A 37 17.80 -4.73 -10.66
N LYS A 38 17.05 -4.39 -11.71
CA LYS A 38 15.84 -3.55 -11.60
C LYS A 38 14.61 -4.46 -11.57
N GLU A 39 13.79 -4.36 -10.52
CA GLU A 39 12.50 -5.06 -10.47
C GLU A 39 11.46 -4.24 -11.24
N GLN A 40 11.22 -4.59 -12.50
CA GLN A 40 10.18 -3.98 -13.29
C GLN A 40 8.86 -4.72 -13.06
N ILE A 41 7.90 -4.03 -12.46
CA ILE A 41 6.55 -4.54 -12.25
C ILE A 41 5.71 -4.20 -13.48
N THR A 42 5.34 -5.22 -14.26
CA THR A 42 4.44 -5.06 -15.41
C THR A 42 3.08 -5.63 -15.05
N VAL A 43 2.03 -4.80 -15.11
CA VAL A 43 0.65 -5.22 -14.87
C VAL A 43 -0.03 -5.54 -16.18
N VAL A 44 -0.58 -6.75 -16.30
CA VAL A 44 -1.37 -7.15 -17.48
C VAL A 44 -2.82 -6.73 -17.26
N GLU A 45 -3.29 -5.74 -18.02
CA GLU A 45 -4.69 -5.33 -17.97
C GLU A 45 -5.57 -6.30 -18.76
N THR A 46 -6.43 -7.05 -18.06
CA THR A 46 -7.34 -7.99 -18.71
C THR A 46 -8.79 -7.73 -18.27
N ARG A 47 -9.67 -7.41 -19.23
CA ARG A 47 -11.12 -7.24 -18.95
C ARG A 47 -11.83 -8.59 -18.80
N LEU A 48 -11.27 -9.64 -19.39
CA LEU A 48 -11.83 -10.99 -19.38
C LEU A 48 -11.81 -11.61 -17.98
N THR A 49 -10.80 -11.34 -17.16
CA THR A 49 -10.71 -11.93 -15.81
C THR A 49 -11.84 -11.47 -14.91
N GLY A 50 -12.19 -10.17 -14.96
CA GLY A 50 -13.33 -9.63 -14.22
C GLY A 50 -14.66 -10.28 -14.64
N PHE A 51 -14.87 -10.46 -15.95
CA PHE A 51 -16.06 -11.14 -16.46
C PHE A 51 -16.11 -12.61 -16.01
N LEU A 52 -15.00 -13.34 -16.11
CA LEU A 52 -14.92 -14.74 -15.71
C LEU A 52 -15.14 -14.94 -14.21
N ILE A 53 -14.67 -14.03 -13.36
CA ILE A 53 -14.91 -14.10 -11.91
C ILE A 53 -16.40 -13.96 -11.63
N HIS A 54 -17.08 -12.96 -12.20
CA HIS A 54 -18.52 -12.78 -12.00
C HIS A 54 -19.36 -13.92 -12.57
N LEU A 55 -18.98 -14.45 -13.74
CA LEU A 55 -19.61 -15.64 -14.31
C LEU A 55 -19.42 -16.86 -13.41
N SER A 56 -18.20 -17.06 -12.88
CA SER A 56 -17.88 -18.17 -11.97
C SER A 56 -18.64 -18.05 -10.66
N ILE A 57 -18.85 -16.85 -10.13
CA ILE A 57 -19.73 -16.63 -8.96
C ILE A 57 -21.16 -17.06 -9.27
N GLY A 58 -21.69 -16.75 -10.46
CA GLY A 58 -23.00 -17.22 -10.90
C GLY A 58 -23.08 -18.75 -11.01
N VAL A 59 -22.09 -19.38 -11.65
CA VAL A 59 -22.01 -20.85 -11.80
C VAL A 59 -21.81 -21.55 -10.46
N SER A 60 -21.09 -20.91 -9.52
CA SER A 60 -20.87 -21.46 -8.17
C SER A 60 -22.17 -21.77 -7.44
N LEU A 61 -23.28 -21.11 -7.81
CA LEU A 61 -24.60 -21.37 -7.24
C LEU A 61 -25.10 -22.81 -7.50
N LEU A 62 -24.72 -23.40 -8.64
CA LEU A 62 -25.07 -24.78 -8.98
C LEU A 62 -24.18 -25.80 -8.23
N LEU A 63 -23.00 -25.37 -7.79
CA LEU A 63 -21.99 -26.18 -7.09
C LEU A 63 -22.01 -25.98 -5.57
N LEU A 64 -23.05 -25.33 -5.03
CA LEU A 64 -23.30 -25.17 -3.60
C LEU A 64 -23.04 -26.41 -2.72
N PRO A 65 -23.50 -27.64 -3.09
CA PRO A 65 -23.30 -28.82 -2.24
C PRO A 65 -21.81 -29.16 -2.04
N VAL A 66 -20.97 -28.87 -3.04
CA VAL A 66 -19.52 -29.11 -2.97
C VAL A 66 -18.84 -27.99 -2.18
N ILE A 67 -19.23 -26.73 -2.41
CA ILE A 67 -18.63 -25.57 -1.73
C ILE A 67 -18.87 -25.62 -0.21
N LYS A 68 -20.01 -26.17 0.23
CA LYS A 68 -20.33 -26.33 1.66
C LYS A 68 -19.37 -27.24 2.43
N LEU A 69 -18.62 -28.12 1.73
CA LEU A 69 -17.62 -28.98 2.35
C LEU A 69 -16.37 -28.22 2.80
N ILE A 70 -16.18 -26.98 2.33
CA ILE A 70 -15.01 -26.17 2.68
C ILE A 70 -15.21 -25.63 4.11
N PRO A 71 -14.34 -26.00 5.07
CA PRO A 71 -14.47 -25.52 6.43
C PRO A 71 -14.15 -24.02 6.52
N MET A 72 -14.88 -23.30 7.38
CA MET A 72 -14.70 -21.86 7.59
C MET A 72 -13.26 -21.49 7.98
N ALA A 73 -12.55 -22.39 8.67
CA ALA A 73 -11.15 -22.21 9.05
C ALA A 73 -10.23 -21.96 7.84
N VAL A 74 -10.46 -22.64 6.71
CA VAL A 74 -9.65 -22.47 5.48
C VAL A 74 -9.90 -21.10 4.87
N ILE A 75 -11.15 -20.66 4.82
CA ILE A 75 -11.52 -19.34 4.29
C ILE A 75 -10.91 -18.23 5.15
N SER A 76 -10.98 -18.34 6.48
CA SER A 76 -10.33 -17.39 7.39
C SER A 76 -8.81 -17.36 7.20
N GLY A 77 -8.17 -18.53 7.01
CA GLY A 77 -6.74 -18.61 6.68
C GLY A 77 -6.40 -17.92 5.35
N LEU A 78 -7.23 -18.11 4.31
CA LEU A 78 -7.07 -17.44 3.01
C LEU A 78 -7.20 -15.92 3.16
N PHE A 79 -8.21 -15.43 3.89
CA PHE A 79 -8.36 -14.00 4.16
C PHE A 79 -7.15 -13.40 4.89
N LEU A 80 -6.58 -14.14 5.86
CA LEU A 80 -5.38 -13.71 6.56
C LEU A 80 -4.16 -13.63 5.63
N TYR A 81 -3.97 -14.63 4.76
CA TYR A 81 -2.91 -14.64 3.76
C TYR A 81 -3.03 -13.46 2.78
N LEU A 82 -4.23 -13.22 2.25
CA LEU A 82 -4.54 -12.09 1.38
C LEU A 82 -4.30 -10.75 2.09
N GLY A 83 -4.68 -10.64 3.36
CA GLY A 83 -4.43 -9.46 4.18
C GLY A 83 -2.93 -9.21 4.39
N ARG A 84 -2.17 -10.24 4.76
CA ARG A 84 -0.71 -10.15 4.92
C ARG A 84 -0.03 -9.74 3.62
N ASN A 85 -0.44 -10.31 2.49
CA ASN A 85 0.10 -9.94 1.20
C ASN A 85 -0.12 -8.45 0.94
N ILE A 86 -1.34 -7.93 1.08
CA ILE A 86 -1.65 -6.50 0.86
C ILE A 86 -0.80 -5.58 1.73
N MET A 87 -0.54 -5.98 2.97
CA MET A 87 0.30 -5.23 3.90
C MET A 87 1.79 -5.20 3.50
N THR A 88 2.28 -6.21 2.77
CA THR A 88 3.63 -6.22 2.22
C THR A 88 3.75 -5.18 1.10
N GLY A 89 4.80 -4.34 1.16
CA GLY A 89 5.01 -3.21 0.25
C GLY A 89 4.34 -1.90 0.69
N ASN A 90 3.74 -1.86 1.88
CA ASN A 90 3.20 -0.61 2.42
C ASN A 90 4.28 0.19 3.16
N GLU A 91 4.59 1.38 2.64
CA GLU A 91 5.56 2.32 3.20
C GLU A 91 5.28 2.71 4.65
N PHE A 92 4.02 2.90 5.02
CA PHE A 92 3.65 3.23 6.39
C PHE A 92 3.98 2.08 7.35
N LEU A 93 3.69 0.84 6.97
CA LEU A 93 4.03 -0.34 7.79
C LEU A 93 5.53 -0.56 7.86
N ARG A 94 6.26 -0.27 6.78
CA ARG A 94 7.72 -0.27 6.78
C ARG A 94 8.25 0.72 7.82
N ARG A 95 7.77 1.96 7.82
CA ARG A 95 8.14 2.99 8.80
C ARG A 95 7.77 2.63 10.24
N ILE A 96 6.59 2.04 10.46
CA ILE A 96 6.23 1.51 11.79
C ILE A 96 7.20 0.42 12.24
N ARG A 97 7.56 -0.53 11.36
CA ARG A 97 8.54 -1.56 11.73
C ARG A 97 9.90 -0.96 12.06
N LEU A 98 10.35 0.03 11.29
CA LEU A 98 11.60 0.74 11.54
C LEU A 98 11.59 1.53 12.87
N PHE A 99 10.41 1.93 13.38
CA PHE A 99 10.29 2.54 14.72
C PHE A 99 10.56 1.53 15.86
N PHE A 100 10.30 0.24 15.63
CA PHE A 100 10.57 -0.82 16.61
C PHE A 100 11.95 -1.49 16.43
N VAL A 101 12.71 -1.10 15.40
CA VAL A 101 14.07 -1.60 15.12
C VAL A 101 15.08 -0.57 15.62
N ASP A 102 16.12 -1.04 16.31
CA ASP A 102 17.20 -0.21 16.84
C ASP A 102 17.96 0.48 15.68
N PRO A 103 18.22 1.81 15.73
CA PRO A 103 18.94 2.53 14.68
C PRO A 103 20.30 1.97 14.27
N GLU A 104 20.96 1.19 15.13
CA GLU A 104 22.24 0.53 14.81
C GLU A 104 22.08 -0.64 13.81
N LEU A 105 20.86 -1.11 13.58
CA LEU A 105 20.55 -2.22 12.67
C LEU A 105 19.89 -1.76 11.37
N TYR A 106 19.97 -0.47 11.02
CA TYR A 106 19.49 0.01 9.73
C TYR A 106 20.36 -0.59 8.61
N PRO A 107 19.76 -1.18 7.55
CA PRO A 107 20.52 -1.70 6.42
C PRO A 107 21.31 -0.56 5.75
N GLU A 108 22.61 -0.78 5.56
CA GLU A 108 23.53 0.15 4.90
C GLU A 108 23.00 0.50 3.49
N GLY A 109 22.65 1.77 3.26
CA GLY A 109 22.09 2.25 1.98
C GLY A 109 20.60 2.61 1.99
N SER A 110 19.92 2.67 3.15
CA SER A 110 18.55 3.22 3.20
C SER A 110 18.58 4.77 3.18
N PRO A 111 17.84 5.46 2.28
CA PRO A 111 17.78 6.93 2.25
C PRO A 111 17.26 7.55 3.55
N MET A 112 16.65 6.75 4.43
CA MET A 112 16.24 7.17 5.78
C MET A 112 17.41 7.53 6.71
N THR A 113 18.66 7.13 6.38
CA THR A 113 19.86 7.46 7.17
C THR A 113 20.28 8.93 7.02
N LYS A 114 19.81 9.62 5.95
CA LYS A 114 20.11 11.05 5.70
C LYS A 114 19.24 12.03 6.49
N ILE A 115 18.20 11.54 7.18
CA ILE A 115 17.21 12.38 7.86
C ILE A 115 17.34 12.23 9.37
N ARG A 116 17.29 13.34 10.11
CA ARG A 116 17.38 13.34 11.58
C ARG A 116 16.25 12.48 12.17
N SER A 117 16.58 11.35 12.81
CA SER A 117 15.64 10.29 13.19
C SER A 117 14.39 10.79 13.92
N GLY A 118 14.50 11.83 14.76
CA GLY A 118 13.38 12.41 15.49
C GLY A 118 12.23 12.96 14.62
N LYS A 119 12.51 13.40 13.39
CA LYS A 119 11.49 13.91 12.46
C LYS A 119 10.66 12.79 11.82
N VAL A 120 11.30 11.67 11.48
CA VAL A 120 10.62 10.46 11.00
C VAL A 120 9.70 9.88 12.09
N HIS A 121 10.13 9.95 13.34
CA HIS A 121 9.34 9.50 14.49
C HIS A 121 8.12 10.39 14.71
N LEU A 122 8.27 11.72 14.60
CA LEU A 122 7.14 12.65 14.68
C LEU A 122 6.10 12.41 13.58
N PHE A 123 6.54 12.22 12.34
CA PHE A 123 5.64 11.91 11.22
C PHE A 123 4.88 10.59 11.43
N THR A 124 5.58 9.54 11.85
CA THR A 124 4.98 8.23 12.12
C THR A 124 4.00 8.30 13.29
N LEU A 125 4.29 9.11 14.32
CA LEU A 125 3.38 9.34 15.46
C LEU A 125 2.09 10.05 15.02
N VAL A 126 2.20 11.08 14.16
CA VAL A 126 1.03 11.76 13.58
C VAL A 126 0.19 10.78 12.75
N GLN A 127 0.83 9.95 11.92
CA GLN A 127 0.12 8.92 11.14
C GLN A 127 -0.57 7.88 12.03
N LEU A 128 0.06 7.43 13.12
CA LEU A 128 -0.53 6.53 14.11
C LEU A 128 -1.71 7.19 14.84
N LEU A 129 -1.62 8.48 15.18
CA LEU A 129 -2.72 9.24 15.78
C LEU A 129 -3.92 9.34 14.83
N CYS A 130 -3.68 9.66 13.55
CA CYS A 130 -4.71 9.66 12.52
C CYS A 130 -5.37 8.29 12.35
N LEU A 131 -4.58 7.20 12.37
CA LEU A 131 -5.10 5.85 12.30
C LEU A 131 -5.94 5.49 13.53
N GLY A 132 -5.50 5.87 14.74
CA GLY A 132 -6.23 5.66 15.98
C GLY A 132 -7.56 6.44 16.03
N LEU A 133 -7.58 7.67 15.52
CA LEU A 133 -8.79 8.46 15.37
C LEU A 133 -9.77 7.77 14.41
N LEU A 134 -9.29 7.33 13.23
CA LEU A 134 -10.09 6.57 12.27
C LEU A 134 -10.63 5.27 12.88
N TRP A 135 -9.82 4.56 13.65
CA TRP A 135 -10.22 3.32 14.31
C TRP A 135 -11.34 3.56 15.33
N THR A 136 -11.20 4.59 16.17
CA THR A 136 -12.21 4.97 17.18
C THR A 136 -13.55 5.34 16.52
N LEU A 137 -13.49 6.08 15.42
CA LEU A 137 -14.68 6.47 14.66
C LEU A 137 -15.31 5.28 13.92
N LYS A 138 -14.50 4.35 13.42
CA LYS A 138 -14.97 3.11 12.80
C LYS A 138 -15.70 2.21 13.80
N VAL A 139 -15.20 2.10 15.03
CA VAL A 139 -15.84 1.30 16.09
C VAL A 139 -17.21 1.88 16.48
N ASN A 140 -17.36 3.21 16.39
CA ASN A 140 -18.63 3.88 16.67
C ASN A 140 -19.60 3.81 15.48
N LYS A 141 -20.52 2.83 15.52
CA LYS A 141 -21.52 2.58 14.46
C LYS A 141 -22.40 3.80 14.11
N ARG A 142 -22.64 4.71 15.06
CA ARG A 142 -23.46 5.93 14.82
C ARG A 142 -22.77 6.95 13.92
N THR A 143 -21.44 6.94 13.86
CA THR A 143 -20.65 7.91 13.08
C THR A 143 -20.15 7.33 11.76
N SER A 144 -20.39 6.05 11.49
CA SER A 144 -19.95 5.35 10.27
C SER A 144 -20.44 6.03 8.97
N LEU A 145 -21.60 6.69 8.99
CA LEU A 145 -22.13 7.42 7.83
C LEU A 145 -21.27 8.64 7.44
N PHE A 146 -20.56 9.25 8.41
CA PHE A 146 -19.67 10.39 8.18
C PHE A 146 -18.24 9.99 7.81
N PHE A 147 -17.97 8.69 7.66
CA PHE A 147 -16.65 8.18 7.35
C PHE A 147 -15.97 8.87 6.14
N PRO A 148 -16.65 9.14 5.01
CA PRO A 148 -16.03 9.87 3.89
C PRO A 148 -15.65 11.31 4.24
N SER A 149 -16.48 12.01 5.04
CA SER A 149 -16.20 13.38 5.48
C SER A 149 -15.00 13.41 6.42
N VAL A 150 -14.89 12.44 7.34
CA VAL A 150 -13.75 12.31 8.26
C VAL A 150 -12.44 12.05 7.51
N ILE A 151 -12.45 11.17 6.50
CA ILE A 151 -11.28 10.94 5.65
C ILE A 151 -10.87 12.23 4.95
N GLY A 152 -11.84 12.98 4.41
CA GLY A 152 -11.58 14.29 3.81
C GLY A 152 -10.96 15.28 4.79
N THR A 153 -11.49 15.39 6.01
CA THR A 153 -10.93 16.25 7.07
C THR A 153 -9.52 15.81 7.46
N LEU A 154 -9.25 14.50 7.56
CA LEU A 154 -7.91 13.98 7.85
C LEU A 154 -6.91 14.29 6.73
N MET A 155 -7.35 14.24 5.47
CA MET A 155 -6.53 14.63 4.32
C MET A 155 -6.18 16.12 4.37
N VAL A 156 -7.14 16.99 4.73
CA VAL A 156 -6.90 18.43 4.93
C VAL A 156 -5.95 18.67 6.11
N ILE A 157 -6.17 18.02 7.24
CA ILE A 157 -5.29 18.10 8.42
C ILE A 157 -3.86 17.72 8.03
N ARG A 158 -3.66 16.62 7.29
CA ARG A 158 -2.34 16.25 6.76
C ARG A 158 -1.80 17.34 5.83
N SER A 159 -2.59 17.82 4.88
CA SER A 159 -2.10 18.80 3.88
C SER A 159 -1.75 20.16 4.47
N TYR A 160 -2.35 20.58 5.59
CA TYR A 160 -2.12 21.90 6.18
C TYR A 160 -1.20 21.89 7.40
N ILE A 161 -1.28 20.87 8.27
CA ILE A 161 -0.46 20.81 9.51
C ILE A 161 0.96 20.34 9.20
N LEU A 162 1.12 19.41 8.27
CA LEU A 162 2.42 18.82 7.95
C LEU A 162 3.44 19.80 7.34
N PRO A 163 3.08 20.65 6.35
CA PRO A 163 4.00 21.68 5.83
C PRO A 163 4.23 22.85 6.80
N SER A 164 3.40 23.01 7.84
CA SER A 164 3.60 24.05 8.86
C SER A 164 4.71 23.70 9.86
N PHE A 165 5.10 22.42 9.98
CA PHE A 165 6.13 21.94 10.90
C PHE A 165 7.39 21.41 10.20
N PHE A 166 7.38 21.25 8.89
CA PHE A 166 8.46 20.68 8.09
C PHE A 166 8.81 21.57 6.88
N ALA A 167 10.11 21.72 6.59
CA ALA A 167 10.55 22.40 5.38
C ALA A 167 10.23 21.56 4.13
N GLU A 168 9.79 22.19 3.03
CA GLU A 168 9.35 21.53 1.78
C GLU A 168 10.34 20.47 1.26
N LYS A 169 11.65 20.69 1.44
CA LYS A 169 12.70 19.75 1.00
C LYS A 169 12.71 18.43 1.77
N GLU A 170 12.30 18.41 3.04
CA GLU A 170 12.24 17.17 3.83
C GLU A 170 10.93 16.41 3.60
N LEU A 171 9.85 17.12 3.27
CA LEU A 171 8.56 16.54 2.87
C LEU A 171 8.65 15.86 1.51
N ALA A 172 9.37 16.47 0.55
CA ALA A 172 9.59 15.89 -0.77
C ALA A 172 10.35 14.56 -0.72
N VAL A 173 11.31 14.42 0.21
CA VAL A 173 12.09 13.19 0.46
C VAL A 173 11.28 12.15 1.23
N LEU A 174 10.32 12.58 2.07
CA LEU A 174 9.45 11.67 2.82
C LEU A 174 8.30 11.12 1.98
N ASP A 175 7.77 11.94 1.05
CA ASP A 175 6.68 11.61 0.13
C ASP A 175 7.17 11.11 -1.24
N SER A 176 8.45 11.28 -1.58
CA SER A 176 9.06 10.51 -2.66
C SER A 176 9.04 9.05 -2.25
N ASP A 177 8.55 8.19 -3.14
CA ASP A 177 8.66 6.76 -2.92
C ASP A 177 10.15 6.47 -2.73
N ILE A 178 10.54 5.83 -1.63
CA ILE A 178 11.94 5.44 -1.36
C ILE A 178 12.53 4.63 -2.54
N GLU A 179 11.66 4.05 -3.36
CA GLU A 179 11.98 3.42 -4.63
C GLU A 179 12.47 4.43 -5.69
N SER A 180 11.87 5.63 -5.78
CA SER A 180 12.31 6.74 -6.64
C SER A 180 13.64 7.37 -6.20
N GLU A 181 13.87 7.51 -4.90
CA GLU A 181 15.10 8.14 -4.38
C GLU A 181 16.29 7.18 -4.40
N ALA A 182 16.07 5.88 -4.17
CA ALA A 182 17.09 4.86 -4.44
C ALA A 182 17.46 4.83 -5.93
N ILE A 183 16.50 5.04 -6.84
CA ILE A 183 16.77 5.14 -8.29
C ILE A 183 17.51 6.45 -8.63
N GLU A 184 17.23 7.55 -7.93
CA GLU A 184 17.82 8.87 -8.21
C GLU A 184 19.22 9.05 -7.57
N GLU A 185 19.49 8.49 -6.39
CA GLU A 185 20.85 8.41 -5.81
C GLU A 185 21.78 7.56 -6.67
N ILE A 186 21.31 6.41 -7.17
CA ILE A 186 22.05 5.58 -8.11
C ILE A 186 22.35 6.34 -9.42
N ASN A 187 21.41 7.16 -9.88
CA ASN A 187 21.58 7.98 -11.09
C ASN A 187 22.52 9.19 -10.85
N GLY A 188 22.47 9.80 -9.66
CA GLY A 188 23.28 10.97 -9.28
C GLY A 188 24.76 10.64 -9.04
N ASP A 189 25.05 9.55 -8.33
CA ASP A 189 26.43 9.06 -8.16
C ASP A 189 27.02 8.59 -9.50
N GLN A 190 26.20 8.06 -10.41
CA GLN A 190 26.64 7.68 -11.76
C GLN A 190 26.91 8.87 -12.68
N LEU A 191 26.20 9.99 -12.53
CA LEU A 191 26.50 11.22 -13.28
C LEU A 191 27.82 11.86 -12.82
N MET A 192 28.11 11.83 -11.51
CA MET A 192 29.39 12.29 -10.96
C MET A 192 30.56 11.36 -11.29
N ALA A 193 30.33 10.04 -11.38
CA ALA A 193 31.35 9.07 -11.80
C ALA A 193 31.65 9.13 -13.31
N ARG A 194 30.64 9.44 -14.14
CA ARG A 194 30.81 9.60 -15.59
C ARG A 194 31.53 10.90 -15.97
N ASP A 195 31.40 11.96 -15.18
CA ASP A 195 32.11 13.24 -15.40
C ASP A 195 33.56 13.21 -14.88
N ASN A 196 33.88 12.31 -13.93
CA ASN A 196 35.21 12.14 -13.33
C ASN A 196 36.11 11.07 -13.98
N GLY A 197 35.70 10.49 -15.12
CA GLY A 197 36.58 9.73 -16.01
C GLY A 197 37.36 8.57 -15.40
N LEU A 198 36.73 7.39 -15.35
CA LEU A 198 37.39 6.07 -15.50
C LEU A 198 36.47 5.13 -16.29
#